data_AF-A0A077W770-F1
#
_entry.id   AF-A0A077W770-F1
#
_cell.length_a   1.000
_cell.length_b   1.000
_cell.length_c   1.000
_cell.angle_alpha   90.00
_cell.angle_beta   90.00
_cell.angle_gamma   90.00
#
_symmetry.space_group_name_H-M   'P 1'
#
loop_
_entity.id
_entity.type
_entity.pdbx_description
1 polymer ?
#
loop_
_entity_poly.entity_id
_entity_poly.type
_entity_poly.pdbx_seq_one_letter_code
_entity_poly.pdbx_strand_id
1 'polypeptide(L)'
;MFACRRIVHLSRNLHTTTPVAAGGFSRFNPWAKKPESQEPVTTPVNNADAPATAFNVTYYDDEPDTLSWRNKEVIQDEDKVQSIVKSIVLDSVNGSDENNWKTARLDVADVKFKVVKQSIAQLGKEVSNLQLNNMQTVSDVLDHFLRKDDATKKSTVQQFFEDNADTLPSNLVFRSNQ
;
A
#
# COMPACT_ATOMS: atom_id res chain seq x y z
N MET A 1 -2.04 31.77 57.65
CA MET A 1 -1.64 30.58 56.87
C MET A 1 -2.90 30.00 56.25
N PHE A 2 -2.99 30.04 54.92
CA PHE A 2 -4.11 29.47 54.15
C PHE A 2 -3.78 28.02 53.79
N ALA A 3 -4.70 27.09 54.03
CA ALA A 3 -4.86 25.88 53.22
C ALA A 3 -6.19 25.19 53.55
N CYS A 4 -7.22 25.52 52.77
CA CYS A 4 -8.49 24.82 52.70
C CYS A 4 -8.25 23.49 51.96
N ARG A 5 -8.35 22.35 52.65
CA ARG A 5 -8.21 21.02 52.04
C ARG A 5 -9.55 20.60 51.42
N ARG A 6 -9.62 20.61 50.09
CA ARG A 6 -10.70 19.98 49.30
C ARG A 6 -10.57 18.46 49.40
N ILE A 7 -11.58 17.80 49.95
CA ILE A 7 -11.78 16.35 49.80
C ILE A 7 -12.75 16.16 48.66
N VAL A 8 -12.25 15.62 47.54
CA VAL A 8 -13.06 15.22 46.39
C VAL A 8 -13.58 13.81 46.69
N HIS A 9 -14.87 13.67 46.97
CA HIS A 9 -15.51 12.36 47.01
C HIS A 9 -15.70 11.86 45.57
N LEU A 10 -15.00 10.77 45.27
CA LEU A 10 -15.08 10.03 44.02
C LEU A 10 -16.43 9.29 43.97
N SER A 11 -17.37 9.78 43.17
CA SER A 11 -18.62 9.07 42.86
C SER A 11 -18.31 7.87 41.96
N ARG A 12 -18.47 6.66 42.50
CA ARG A 12 -18.46 5.41 41.72
C ARG A 12 -19.76 5.32 40.93
N ASN A 13 -19.70 5.57 39.62
CA ASN A 13 -20.79 5.22 38.71
C ASN A 13 -20.68 3.71 38.39
N LEU A 14 -21.65 2.94 38.87
CA LEU A 14 -21.89 1.57 38.41
C LEU A 14 -22.43 1.63 36.98
N HIS A 15 -21.73 1.00 36.05
CA HIS A 15 -22.20 0.83 34.68
C HIS A 15 -23.31 -0.23 34.66
N THR A 16 -24.56 0.20 34.73
CA THR A 16 -25.71 -0.62 34.35
C THR A 16 -25.74 -0.72 32.83
N THR A 17 -25.41 -1.90 32.29
CA THR A 17 -25.63 -2.21 30.88
C THR A 17 -27.06 -2.73 30.70
N THR A 18 -27.93 -1.90 30.15
CA THR A 18 -29.21 -2.33 29.59
C THR A 18 -28.96 -3.14 28.31
N PRO A 19 -29.53 -4.35 28.13
CA PRO A 19 -29.46 -5.03 26.85
C PRO A 19 -30.34 -4.29 25.85
N VAL A 20 -29.69 -3.60 24.90
CA VAL A 20 -30.38 -2.98 23.75
C VAL A 20 -30.92 -4.11 22.88
N ALA A 21 -32.24 -4.13 22.74
CA ALA A 21 -32.99 -5.01 21.87
C ALA A 21 -32.37 -5.00 20.45
N ALA A 22 -32.17 -6.19 19.91
CA ALA A 22 -31.72 -6.41 18.55
C ALA A 22 -32.70 -5.78 17.56
N GLY A 23 -32.24 -4.78 16.80
CA GLY A 23 -33.02 -4.18 15.73
C GLY A 23 -32.63 -2.74 15.46
N GLY A 24 -31.48 -2.48 14.83
CA GLY A 24 -31.09 -1.11 14.50
C GLY A 24 -29.80 -0.88 13.74
N PHE A 25 -28.98 -1.91 13.48
CA PHE A 25 -27.67 -1.72 12.85
C PHE A 25 -27.68 -1.69 11.30
N SER A 26 -28.82 -1.90 10.64
CA SER A 26 -28.92 -1.86 9.17
C SER A 26 -28.96 -0.46 8.55
N ARG A 27 -28.85 0.62 9.35
CA ARG A 27 -28.97 2.01 8.88
C ARG A 27 -27.65 2.75 8.64
N PHE A 28 -26.50 2.14 8.95
CA PHE A 28 -25.18 2.78 8.81
C PHE A 28 -24.26 2.08 7.81
N ASN A 29 -24.82 1.40 6.80
CA ASN A 29 -24.05 0.96 5.64
C ASN A 29 -24.48 1.76 4.39
N PRO A 30 -23.67 2.72 3.90
CA PRO A 30 -24.01 3.53 2.71
C PRO A 30 -23.99 2.73 1.40
N TRP A 31 -23.57 1.45 1.42
CA TRP A 31 -23.57 0.56 0.26
C TRP A 31 -24.61 -0.58 0.33
N ALA A 32 -25.42 -0.66 1.39
CA ALA A 32 -26.48 -1.68 1.48
C ALA A 32 -27.73 -1.22 0.72
N LYS A 33 -27.96 -1.76 -0.48
CA LYS A 33 -29.27 -1.66 -1.15
C LYS A 33 -30.33 -2.33 -0.27
N LYS A 34 -31.42 -1.61 0.01
CA LYS A 34 -32.62 -2.08 0.73
C LYS A 34 -33.13 -3.38 0.12
N PRO A 35 -33.30 -4.46 0.89
CA PRO A 35 -34.12 -5.59 0.46
C PRO A 35 -35.60 -5.26 0.67
N GLU A 36 -36.37 -5.37 -0.39
CA GLU A 36 -37.83 -5.35 -0.39
C GLU A 36 -38.35 -6.68 0.20
N SER A 37 -39.39 -6.61 1.02
CA SER A 37 -39.86 -7.73 1.85
C SER A 37 -40.80 -8.67 1.08
N GLN A 38 -40.35 -9.92 0.92
CA GLN A 38 -41.04 -11.22 0.94
C GLN A 38 -42.43 -11.43 0.30
N GLU A 39 -42.51 -12.50 -0.51
CA GLU A 39 -43.56 -13.53 -0.39
C GLU A 39 -42.92 -14.94 -0.28
N PRO A 40 -43.58 -15.94 0.37
CA PRO A 40 -42.95 -17.20 0.78
C PRO A 40 -43.35 -18.42 -0.08
N VAL A 41 -42.74 -19.60 0.25
CA VAL A 41 -43.04 -21.00 -0.19
C VAL A 41 -42.19 -21.45 -1.42
N THR A 42 -41.38 -22.52 -1.46
CA THR A 42 -41.36 -23.86 -0.83
C THR A 42 -39.94 -24.49 -0.84
N THR A 43 -39.78 -25.56 -0.05
CA THR A 43 -38.67 -26.54 0.16
C THR A 43 -37.70 -26.90 -0.99
N PRO A 44 -36.49 -27.42 -0.67
CA PRO A 44 -35.43 -27.68 -1.65
C PRO A 44 -35.70 -28.96 -2.45
N VAL A 45 -35.79 -28.83 -3.77
CA VAL A 45 -35.71 -29.97 -4.69
C VAL A 45 -34.29 -29.98 -5.25
N ASN A 46 -33.55 -31.02 -4.91
CA ASN A 46 -32.32 -31.41 -5.60
C ASN A 46 -32.69 -31.74 -7.06
N ASN A 47 -32.47 -30.77 -7.96
CA ASN A 47 -32.39 -31.04 -9.39
C ASN A 47 -30.92 -31.01 -9.79
N ALA A 48 -30.36 -32.21 -9.91
CA ALA A 48 -29.15 -32.47 -10.66
C ALA A 48 -29.46 -32.23 -12.15
N ASP A 49 -29.20 -31.00 -12.61
CA ASP A 49 -28.85 -30.66 -13.99
C ASP A 49 -28.84 -29.13 -14.12
N ALA A 50 -27.70 -28.53 -13.80
CA ALA A 50 -27.38 -27.17 -14.21
C ALA A 50 -26.07 -27.23 -15.00
N PRO A 51 -26.03 -26.76 -16.26
CA PRO A 51 -24.78 -26.66 -16.98
C PRO A 51 -23.85 -25.73 -16.20
N ALA A 52 -22.65 -26.21 -15.89
CA ALA A 52 -21.61 -25.41 -15.25
C ALA A 52 -21.49 -24.08 -16.00
N THR A 53 -21.93 -22.99 -15.37
CA THR A 53 -21.75 -21.65 -15.91
C THR A 53 -20.25 -21.37 -15.90
N ALA A 54 -19.60 -21.73 -17.00
CA ALA A 54 -18.21 -21.34 -17.26
C ALA A 54 -18.18 -19.82 -17.23
N PHE A 55 -17.44 -19.27 -16.28
CA PHE A 55 -17.09 -17.85 -16.24
C PHE A 55 -16.26 -17.54 -17.49
N ASN A 56 -16.94 -17.27 -18.60
CA ASN A 56 -16.31 -16.72 -19.78
C ASN A 56 -16.17 -15.21 -19.55
N VAL A 57 -15.09 -14.82 -18.88
CA VAL A 57 -14.71 -13.42 -18.73
C VAL A 57 -14.01 -13.03 -20.04
N THR A 58 -14.74 -12.37 -20.92
CA THR A 58 -14.18 -11.74 -22.11
C THR A 58 -13.43 -10.48 -21.65
N TYR A 59 -12.11 -10.55 -21.60
CA TYR A 59 -11.27 -9.37 -21.39
C TYR A 59 -11.22 -8.59 -22.71
N TYR A 60 -11.67 -7.34 -22.68
CA TYR A 60 -11.44 -6.42 -23.78
C TYR A 60 -10.01 -5.87 -23.63
N ASP A 61 -9.11 -6.27 -24.54
CA ASP A 61 -7.70 -5.84 -24.58
C ASP A 61 -7.53 -4.33 -24.90
N ASP A 62 -8.62 -3.58 -25.06
CA ASP A 62 -8.64 -2.18 -25.48
C ASP A 62 -8.88 -1.18 -24.33
N GLU A 63 -8.86 -1.60 -23.06
CA GLU A 63 -8.77 -0.62 -21.98
C GLU A 63 -7.35 -0.05 -21.95
N PRO A 64 -7.17 1.29 -22.05
CA PRO A 64 -5.85 1.87 -22.00
C PRO A 64 -5.21 1.49 -20.67
N ASP A 65 -4.06 0.81 -20.76
CA ASP A 65 -3.12 0.53 -19.67
C ASP A 65 -3.32 1.56 -18.57
N THR A 66 -3.88 1.13 -17.45
CA THR A 66 -4.29 1.96 -16.30
C THR A 66 -3.46 3.23 -16.22
N LEU A 67 -4.08 4.41 -16.37
CA LEU A 67 -3.37 5.71 -16.37
C LEU A 67 -2.38 5.76 -15.19
N SER A 68 -1.12 5.45 -15.46
CA SER A 68 -0.06 5.48 -14.48
C SER A 68 0.15 6.95 -14.16
N TRP A 69 -0.21 7.36 -12.95
CA TRP A 69 0.07 8.70 -12.43
C TRP A 69 1.57 8.95 -12.20
N ARG A 70 2.41 7.95 -12.48
CA ARG A 70 3.87 7.99 -12.33
C ARG A 70 4.54 8.39 -13.64
N ASN A 71 5.76 8.91 -13.52
CA ASN A 71 6.62 9.13 -14.67
C ASN A 71 6.84 7.81 -15.43
N LYS A 72 6.82 7.87 -16.76
CA LYS A 72 7.08 6.71 -17.64
C LYS A 72 8.53 6.26 -17.59
N GLU A 73 9.43 7.21 -17.34
CA GLU A 73 10.87 6.97 -17.26
C GLU A 73 11.33 6.96 -15.80
N VAL A 74 12.18 5.99 -15.46
CA VAL A 74 12.79 5.90 -14.13
C VAL A 74 14.07 6.72 -14.11
N ILE A 75 14.10 7.77 -13.29
CA ILE A 75 15.28 8.62 -13.10
C ILE A 75 16.17 7.99 -12.03
N GLN A 76 17.39 7.59 -12.40
CA GLN A 76 18.38 6.99 -11.50
C GLN A 76 19.60 7.88 -11.22
N ASP A 77 19.67 9.05 -11.86
CA ASP A 77 20.78 9.99 -11.70
C ASP A 77 20.76 10.62 -10.31
N GLU A 78 21.86 10.50 -9.56
CA GLU A 78 21.90 10.83 -8.14
C GLU A 78 21.62 12.30 -7.88
N ASP A 79 22.23 13.20 -8.66
CA ASP A 79 22.05 14.64 -8.51
C ASP A 79 20.61 15.07 -8.80
N LYS A 80 19.98 14.42 -9.79
CA LYS A 80 18.57 14.67 -10.14
C LYS A 80 17.63 14.14 -9.06
N VAL A 81 17.88 12.95 -8.55
CA VAL A 81 17.08 12.38 -7.45
C VAL A 81 17.15 13.28 -6.22
N GLN A 82 18.37 13.70 -5.83
CA GLN A 82 18.54 14.57 -4.67
C GLN A 82 17.87 15.94 -4.85
N SER A 83 17.99 16.57 -6.02
CA SER A 83 17.37 17.88 -6.29
C SER A 83 15.84 17.81 -6.33
N ILE A 84 15.27 16.76 -6.94
CA ILE A 84 13.82 16.53 -6.97
C ILE A 84 13.29 16.33 -5.55
N VAL A 85 13.87 15.41 -4.78
CA VAL A 85 13.42 15.14 -3.42
C VAL A 85 13.61 16.36 -2.52
N LYS A 86 14.73 17.10 -2.65
CA LYS A 86 14.96 18.35 -1.91
C LYS A 86 13.85 19.36 -2.17
N SER A 87 13.49 19.60 -3.43
CA SER A 87 12.43 20.58 -3.76
C SER A 87 11.07 20.19 -3.19
N ILE A 88 10.71 18.90 -3.25
CA ILE A 88 9.45 18.37 -2.69
C ILE A 88 9.41 18.52 -1.16
N VAL A 89 10.52 18.22 -0.49
CA VAL A 89 10.61 18.28 0.98
C VAL A 89 10.51 19.72 1.47
N LEU A 90 11.21 20.66 0.85
CA LEU A 90 11.14 22.07 1.21
C LEU A 90 9.73 22.65 1.01
N ASP A 91 8.97 22.15 0.04
CA ASP A 91 7.59 22.59 -0.24
C ASP A 91 6.52 21.89 0.61
N SER A 92 6.85 20.77 1.25
CA SER A 92 5.88 19.91 1.96
C SER A 92 6.12 19.79 3.46
N VAL A 93 7.35 19.98 3.93
CA VAL A 93 7.74 19.81 5.34
C VAL A 93 8.01 21.17 5.96
N ASN A 94 7.08 21.64 6.79
CA ASN A 94 7.25 22.88 7.53
C ASN A 94 8.47 22.78 8.48
N GLY A 95 9.38 23.75 8.40
CA GLY A 95 10.59 23.79 9.24
C GLY A 95 11.78 22.99 8.69
N SER A 96 11.71 22.52 7.44
CA SER A 96 12.88 22.03 6.72
C SER A 96 13.57 23.18 5.98
N ASP A 97 14.87 23.30 6.21
CA ASP A 97 15.78 24.24 5.55
C ASP A 97 16.76 23.48 4.64
N GLU A 98 17.53 24.23 3.86
CA GLU A 98 18.52 23.67 2.94
C GLU A 98 19.61 22.80 3.62
N ASN A 99 19.81 22.96 4.93
CA ASN A 99 20.86 22.27 5.68
C ASN A 99 20.40 20.98 6.38
N ASN A 100 19.10 20.84 6.65
CA ASN A 100 18.54 19.78 7.50
C ASN A 100 17.44 18.95 6.79
N TRP A 101 17.10 19.26 5.54
CA TRP A 101 16.07 18.51 4.80
C TRP A 101 16.32 17.00 4.71
N LYS A 102 17.59 16.53 4.66
CA LYS A 102 17.92 15.10 4.62
C LYS A 102 17.58 14.37 5.92
N THR A 103 17.68 15.05 7.06
CA THR A 103 17.44 14.48 8.39
C THR A 103 16.01 14.76 8.90
N ALA A 104 15.20 15.46 8.11
CA ALA A 104 13.82 15.75 8.45
C ALA A 104 13.03 14.44 8.64
N ARG A 105 12.28 14.39 9.75
CA ARG A 105 11.43 13.25 10.09
C ARG A 105 10.09 13.34 9.37
N LEU A 106 9.63 12.20 8.87
CA LEU A 106 8.36 12.01 8.18
C LEU A 106 7.35 11.32 9.11
N ASP A 107 7.21 11.80 10.35
CA ASP A 107 6.33 11.17 11.35
C ASP A 107 4.84 11.40 11.03
N VAL A 108 4.52 12.53 10.37
CA VAL A 108 3.15 12.89 10.00
C VAL A 108 2.75 12.14 8.73
N ALA A 109 1.74 11.27 8.83
CA ALA A 109 1.29 10.41 7.74
C ALA A 109 0.95 11.17 6.45
N ASP A 110 0.23 12.30 6.57
CA ASP A 110 -0.16 13.12 5.41
C ASP A 110 1.05 13.72 4.70
N VAL A 111 2.05 14.18 5.46
CA VAL A 111 3.29 14.75 4.93
C VAL A 111 4.13 13.65 4.27
N LYS A 112 4.29 12.49 4.93
CA LYS A 112 4.97 11.33 4.36
C LYS A 112 4.33 10.92 3.04
N PHE A 113 3.00 10.81 3.02
CA PHE A 113 2.26 10.45 1.82
C PHE A 113 2.44 11.48 0.71
N LYS A 114 2.34 12.78 1.02
CA LYS A 114 2.53 13.87 0.04
C LYS A 114 3.92 13.81 -0.58
N VAL A 115 4.96 13.73 0.25
CA VAL A 115 6.37 13.67 -0.20
C VAL A 115 6.59 12.45 -1.08
N VAL A 116 6.26 11.26 -0.58
CA VAL A 116 6.49 10.00 -1.33
C VAL A 116 5.68 9.98 -2.62
N LYS A 117 4.41 10.41 -2.61
CA LYS A 117 3.58 10.48 -3.81
C LYS A 117 4.19 11.41 -4.85
N GLN A 118 4.62 12.61 -4.46
CA GLN A 118 5.24 13.55 -5.41
C GLN A 118 6.58 13.01 -5.94
N SER A 119 7.37 12.35 -5.09
CA SER A 119 8.62 11.73 -5.51
C SER A 119 8.38 10.61 -6.53
N ILE A 120 7.41 9.72 -6.29
CA ILE A 120 7.04 8.66 -7.23
C ILE A 120 6.53 9.25 -8.56
N ALA A 121 5.72 10.32 -8.49
CA ALA A 121 5.18 10.98 -9.68
C ALA A 121 6.28 11.53 -10.59
N GLN A 122 7.38 12.06 -10.03
CA GLN A 122 8.48 12.64 -10.78
C GLN A 122 9.58 11.62 -11.14
N LEU A 123 9.92 10.71 -10.23
CA LEU A 123 11.04 9.77 -10.39
C LEU A 123 10.65 8.47 -11.09
N GLY A 124 9.35 8.15 -11.15
CA GLY A 124 8.83 6.95 -11.83
C GLY A 124 9.04 5.63 -11.08
N LYS A 125 9.83 5.62 -9.99
CA LYS A 125 10.09 4.41 -9.19
C LYS A 125 9.02 4.18 -8.12
N GLU A 126 8.56 2.94 -7.99
CA GLU A 126 7.56 2.57 -6.99
C GLU A 126 8.14 2.40 -5.59
N VAL A 127 7.27 2.54 -4.59
CA VAL A 127 7.57 2.22 -3.18
C VAL A 127 6.55 1.19 -2.72
N SER A 128 7.03 0.03 -2.27
CA SER A 128 6.15 -1.00 -1.69
C SER A 128 5.63 -0.59 -0.31
N ASN A 129 4.48 -1.14 0.10
CA ASN A 129 3.91 -0.87 1.44
C ASN A 129 4.88 -1.22 2.57
N LEU A 130 5.68 -2.28 2.41
CA LEU A 130 6.71 -2.67 3.37
C LEU A 130 7.79 -1.58 3.50
N GLN A 131 8.28 -1.07 2.38
CA GLN A 131 9.27 0.01 2.36
C GLN A 131 8.68 1.30 2.94
N LEU A 132 7.44 1.64 2.60
CA LEU A 132 6.77 2.84 3.10
C LEU A 132 6.65 2.85 4.63
N ASN A 133 6.37 1.67 5.23
CA ASN A 133 6.30 1.54 6.68
C ASN A 133 7.67 1.73 7.36
N ASN A 134 8.75 1.36 6.67
CA ASN A 134 10.11 1.46 7.20
C ASN A 134 10.75 2.83 6.96
N MET A 135 10.14 3.72 6.18
CA MET A 135 10.62 5.08 5.95
C MET A 135 10.23 6.00 7.11
N GLN A 136 11.22 6.46 7.88
CA GLN A 136 11.06 7.40 8.99
C GLN A 136 11.61 8.78 8.67
N THR A 137 12.66 8.87 7.86
CA THR A 137 13.33 10.13 7.50
C THR A 137 13.36 10.33 5.99
N VAL A 138 13.69 11.56 5.56
CA VAL A 138 13.96 11.85 4.14
C VAL A 138 15.17 11.07 3.62
N SER A 139 16.16 10.76 4.46
CA SER A 139 17.28 9.89 4.06
C SER A 139 16.78 8.51 3.63
N ASP A 140 15.82 7.92 4.33
CA ASP A 140 15.27 6.61 3.96
C ASP A 140 14.58 6.64 2.58
N VAL A 141 13.95 7.78 2.25
CA VAL A 141 13.34 8.02 0.95
C VAL A 141 14.41 8.13 -0.14
N LEU A 142 15.45 8.94 0.10
CA LEU A 142 16.59 9.06 -0.81
C LEU A 142 17.27 7.71 -1.05
N ASP A 143 17.55 6.98 0.02
CA ASP A 143 18.19 5.67 -0.04
C ASP A 143 17.38 4.69 -0.88
N HIS A 144 16.04 4.73 -0.80
CA HIS A 144 15.18 3.92 -1.64
C HIS A 144 15.30 4.27 -3.13
N PHE A 145 15.29 5.56 -3.47
CA PHE A 145 15.36 6.00 -4.87
C PHE A 145 16.77 5.86 -5.47
N LEU A 146 17.81 6.02 -4.66
CA LEU A 146 19.22 5.85 -5.06
C LEU A 146 19.67 4.40 -5.06
N ARG A 147 19.01 3.52 -4.31
CA ARG A 147 19.25 2.09 -4.39
C ARG A 147 19.03 1.66 -5.83
N LYS A 148 20.12 1.28 -6.51
CA LYS A 148 20.04 0.54 -7.75
C LYS A 148 19.21 -0.68 -7.41
N ASP A 149 18.08 -0.83 -8.08
CA ASP A 149 17.33 -2.06 -7.93
C ASP A 149 18.31 -3.14 -8.36
N ASP A 150 18.70 -3.98 -7.40
CA ASP A 150 19.18 -5.32 -7.68
C ASP A 150 17.99 -6.06 -8.26
N ALA A 151 17.59 -5.66 -9.47
CA ALA A 151 17.16 -6.58 -10.48
C ALA A 151 18.35 -7.54 -10.68
N THR A 152 18.57 -8.41 -9.68
CA THR A 152 18.55 -9.84 -9.89
C THR A 152 17.57 -10.03 -11.02
N LYS A 153 18.18 -10.14 -12.20
CA LYS A 153 17.53 -10.04 -13.49
C LYS A 153 16.23 -10.80 -13.39
N LYS A 154 15.20 -10.37 -14.10
CA LYS A 154 14.22 -11.34 -14.61
C LYS A 154 14.89 -12.33 -15.58
N SER A 155 16.16 -12.70 -15.37
CA SER A 155 16.74 -13.90 -15.91
C SER A 155 16.02 -15.02 -15.20
N THR A 156 15.16 -15.71 -15.93
CA THR A 156 14.77 -17.06 -15.56
C THR A 156 16.02 -17.83 -15.14
N VAL A 157 15.88 -18.81 -14.24
CA VAL A 157 17.02 -19.66 -13.84
C VAL A 157 17.74 -20.20 -15.09
N GLN A 158 16.97 -20.48 -16.16
CA GLN A 158 17.50 -20.77 -17.48
C GLN A 158 18.44 -19.69 -18.04
N GLN A 159 17.99 -18.43 -18.14
CA GLN A 159 18.83 -17.32 -18.62
C GLN A 159 20.08 -17.10 -17.76
N PHE A 160 20.00 -17.35 -16.45
CA PHE A 160 21.19 -17.30 -15.59
C PHE A 160 22.23 -18.35 -15.99
N PHE A 161 21.80 -19.58 -16.30
CA PHE A 161 22.68 -20.65 -16.76
C PHE A 161 23.25 -20.41 -18.15
N GLU A 162 22.47 -19.78 -19.04
CA GLU A 162 22.93 -19.36 -20.37
C GLU A 162 23.99 -18.25 -20.25
N ASP A 163 23.73 -17.20 -19.46
CA ASP A 163 24.65 -16.08 -19.24
C ASP A 163 25.97 -16.49 -18.55
N ASN A 164 25.96 -17.60 -17.81
CA ASN A 164 27.09 -18.08 -17.00
C ASN A 164 27.64 -19.43 -17.47
N ALA A 165 27.33 -19.85 -18.71
CA ALA A 165 27.76 -21.15 -19.23
C ALA A 165 29.29 -21.34 -19.16
N ASP A 166 30.05 -20.27 -19.33
CA ASP A 166 31.52 -20.27 -19.32
C ASP A 166 32.13 -20.32 -17.91
N THR A 167 31.37 -19.93 -16.89
CA THR A 167 31.84 -19.90 -15.48
C THR A 167 31.34 -21.10 -14.68
N LEU A 168 30.32 -21.79 -15.18
CA LEU A 168 29.76 -22.97 -14.54
C LEU A 168 30.57 -24.23 -14.87
N PRO A 169 30.79 -25.13 -13.90
CA PRO A 169 31.48 -26.37 -14.15
C PRO A 169 30.64 -27.29 -15.05
N SER A 170 31.31 -28.03 -15.94
CA SER A 170 30.67 -28.80 -17.04
C SER A 170 29.72 -29.91 -16.60
N ASN A 171 29.69 -30.24 -15.31
CA ASN A 171 28.76 -31.20 -14.71
C ASN A 171 27.43 -30.56 -14.25
N LEU A 172 27.28 -29.25 -14.33
CA LEU A 172 26.09 -28.51 -13.91
C LEU A 172 25.23 -28.16 -15.13
N VAL A 173 24.04 -28.76 -15.24
CA VAL A 173 23.12 -28.55 -16.36
C VAL A 173 21.75 -28.18 -15.82
N PHE A 174 21.13 -27.13 -16.37
CA PHE A 174 19.75 -26.79 -16.07
C PHE A 174 18.80 -27.75 -16.80
N ARG A 175 17.91 -28.42 -16.06
CA ARG A 175 16.80 -29.20 -16.63
C ARG A 175 15.47 -28.63 -16.15
N SER A 176 14.66 -28.13 -17.08
CA SER A 176 13.24 -27.88 -16.83
C SER A 176 12.45 -29.11 -17.27
N ASN A 177 11.56 -29.61 -16.41
CA ASN A 177 10.54 -30.57 -16.83
C ASN A 177 9.42 -29.76 -17.49
N GLN A 178 9.12 -30.10 -18.74
CA GLN A 178 7.99 -29.56 -19.49
C GLN A 178 6.70 -30.28 -19.12
#